data_AF-A0A7Y9MCV5-F1
#
_entry.id   AF-A0A7Y9MCV5-F1
#
_cell.length_a   1.000
_cell.length_b   1.000
_cell.length_c   1.000
_cell.angle_alpha   90.00
_cell.angle_beta   90.00
_cell.angle_gamma   90.00
#
_symmetry.space_group_name_H-M   'P 1'
#
loop_
_entity.id
_entity.type
_entity.pdbx_description
1 polymer ?
#
loop_
_entity_poly.entity_id
_entity_poly.type
_entity_poly.pdbx_seq_one_letter_code
_entity_poly.pdbx_strand_id
1 'polypeptide(L)' 'MAEHRSDDPIDRESAQRKPRRVRTEPPAGSDPNPMPEPPKHRSNENDEQLRRDVPPHY' A
#
# COMPACT_ATOMS: atom_id res chain seq x y z
N MET A 1 30.65 12.37 1.06
CA MET A 1 29.97 11.23 0.43
C MET A 1 29.71 10.22 1.54
N ALA A 2 28.45 10.04 1.96
CA ALA A 2 28.09 9.02 2.94
C ALA A 2 26.96 8.18 2.34
N GLU A 3 27.27 6.91 2.11
CA GLU A 3 26.39 5.89 1.55
C GLU A 3 25.25 5.60 2.53
N HIS A 4 24.00 5.83 2.09
CA HIS A 4 22.83 5.25 2.74
C HIS A 4 22.62 3.84 2.18
N ARG A 5 23.09 2.82 2.88
CA ARG A 5 22.64 1.44 2.70
C ARG A 5 22.24 0.88 4.06
N SER A 6 20.95 0.91 4.31
CA SER A 6 20.30 0.05 5.30
C SER A 6 19.40 -0.89 4.52
N ASP A 7 20.00 -1.91 3.90
CA ASP A 7 19.29 -3.14 3.54
C ASP A 7 19.30 -4.02 4.80
N ASP A 8 18.43 -3.72 5.76
CA ASP A 8 18.11 -4.67 6.82
C ASP A 8 17.17 -5.73 6.24
N PRO A 9 17.56 -7.02 6.16
CA PRO A 9 16.64 -8.06 5.78
C PRO A 9 15.65 -8.24 6.93
N ILE A 10 14.46 -7.64 6.82
CA ILE A 10 13.33 -7.98 7.69
C ILE A 10 13.01 -9.45 7.41
N ASP A 11 13.52 -10.30 8.29
CA ASP A 11 13.40 -11.75 8.27
C ASP A 11 11.93 -12.15 8.00
N ARG A 12 11.69 -12.73 6.83
CA ARG A 12 10.36 -13.02 6.27
C ARG A 12 9.77 -14.30 6.85
N GLU A 13 9.89 -14.50 8.15
CA GLU A 13 9.21 -15.59 8.84
C GLU A 13 8.35 -15.03 9.97
N SER A 14 7.28 -14.36 9.56
CA SER A 14 6.20 -13.96 10.48
C SER A 14 5.39 -15.20 10.85
N ALA A 15 5.86 -15.95 11.87
CA ALA A 15 5.05 -16.95 12.56
C ALA A 15 3.67 -16.35 12.83
N GLN A 16 2.59 -17.01 12.35
CA GLN A 16 1.24 -16.44 12.27
C GLN A 16 0.77 -15.89 13.61
N ARG A 17 0.98 -14.59 13.83
CA ARG A 17 0.58 -13.92 15.07
C ARG A 17 -0.93 -13.79 15.07
N LYS A 18 -1.56 -14.33 16.10
CA LYS A 18 -3.00 -14.21 16.31
C LYS A 18 -3.38 -12.72 16.29
N PRO A 19 -4.33 -12.30 15.44
CA PRO A 19 -4.66 -10.88 15.32
C PRO A 19 -5.24 -10.38 16.64
N ARG A 20 -4.74 -9.23 17.12
CA ARG A 20 -5.23 -8.59 18.36
C ARG A 20 -6.52 -7.78 18.15
N ARG A 21 -6.95 -7.60 16.90
CA ARG A 21 -8.08 -6.75 16.52
C ARG A 21 -9.35 -7.59 16.35
N VAL A 22 -10.48 -7.07 16.84
CA VAL A 22 -11.80 -7.62 16.56
C VAL A 22 -12.09 -7.46 15.07
N ARG A 23 -12.51 -8.55 14.41
CA ARG A 23 -12.90 -8.58 13.00
C ARG A 23 -14.36 -9.00 12.92
N THR A 24 -15.13 -8.35 12.06
CA THR A 24 -16.50 -8.75 11.74
C THR A 24 -16.50 -9.82 10.65
N GLU A 25 -17.49 -10.71 10.70
CA GLU A 25 -17.71 -11.68 9.62
C GLU A 25 -18.12 -10.96 8.32
N PRO A 26 -17.73 -11.48 7.14
CA PRO A 26 -18.22 -10.96 5.86
C PRO A 26 -19.75 -11.13 5.75
N PRO A 27 -20.45 -10.24 5.03
CA PRO A 27 -21.89 -10.39 4.81
C PRO A 27 -22.22 -11.63 3.96
N ALA A 28 -23.43 -12.18 4.12
CA ALA A 28 -23.88 -13.35 3.36
C ALA A 28 -23.85 -13.10 1.84
N GLY A 29 -23.35 -14.09 1.07
CA GLY A 29 -23.14 -13.96 -0.38
C GLY A 29 -21.88 -13.19 -0.78
N SER A 30 -21.03 -12.77 0.18
CA SER A 30 -19.70 -12.25 -0.14
C SER A 30 -18.83 -13.29 -0.80
N ASP A 31 -18.00 -12.84 -1.74
CA ASP A 31 -17.01 -13.68 -2.39
C ASP A 31 -15.96 -14.18 -1.36
N PRO A 32 -15.77 -15.50 -1.19
CA PRO A 32 -14.73 -16.03 -0.32
C PRO A 32 -13.31 -15.72 -0.81
N ASN A 33 -13.12 -15.45 -2.11
CA ASN A 33 -11.83 -15.18 -2.74
C ASN A 33 -11.87 -13.88 -3.56
N PRO A 34 -11.98 -12.71 -2.90
CA PRO A 34 -12.00 -11.45 -3.62
C PRO A 34 -10.72 -11.27 -4.42
N MET A 35 -10.84 -10.71 -5.63
CA MET A 35 -9.67 -10.36 -6.42
C MET A 35 -8.77 -9.38 -5.65
N PRO A 36 -7.45 -9.51 -5.77
CA PRO A 36 -6.52 -8.61 -5.10
C PRO A 36 -6.71 -7.19 -5.62
N GLU A 37 -6.61 -6.22 -4.72
CA GLU A 37 -6.62 -4.82 -5.08
C GLU A 37 -5.46 -4.51 -6.05
N PRO A 38 -5.67 -3.55 -6.98
CA PRO A 38 -4.60 -3.14 -7.88
C PRO A 38 -3.42 -2.55 -7.10
N PRO A 39 -2.21 -2.59 -7.70
CA PRO A 39 -1.05 -1.94 -7.12
C PRO A 39 -1.33 -0.46 -6.85
N LYS A 40 -0.79 0.04 -5.74
CA LYS A 40 -0.86 1.47 -5.43
C LYS A 40 -0.13 2.28 -6.51
N HIS A 41 -0.64 3.49 -6.76
CA HIS A 41 0.00 4.49 -7.60
C HIS A 41 1.45 4.73 -7.18
N ARG A 42 2.28 5.15 -8.14
CA ARG A 42 3.65 5.56 -7.84
C ARG A 42 3.62 6.83 -6.99
N SER A 43 4.62 7.02 -6.13
CA SER A 43 4.65 8.13 -5.17
C SER A 43 4.60 9.52 -5.82
N ASN A 44 5.02 9.64 -7.07
CA ASN A 44 5.06 10.87 -7.87
C ASN A 44 3.87 11.06 -8.83
N GLU A 45 2.99 10.06 -8.95
CA GLU A 45 1.94 10.06 -9.98
C GLU A 45 0.92 11.19 -9.76
N ASN A 46 0.60 11.48 -8.49
CA ASN A 46 -0.31 12.58 -8.14
C ASN A 46 0.31 13.95 -8.45
N ASP A 47 1.57 14.17 -8.12
CA ASP A 47 2.28 15.42 -8.42
C ASP A 47 2.35 15.67 -9.92
N GLU A 48 2.56 14.61 -10.71
CA GLU A 48 2.57 14.70 -12.17
C GLU A 48 1.20 15.05 -12.74
N GLN A 49 0.12 14.46 -12.23
CA GLN A 49 -1.25 14.82 -12.60
C GLN A 49 -1.54 16.28 -12.22
N LEU A 50 -1.19 16.69 -11.00
CA LEU A 50 -1.43 18.04 -10.51
C LEU A 50 -0.73 19.10 -11.39
N ARG A 51 0.51 18.85 -11.81
CA ARG A 51 1.25 19.75 -12.72
C ARG A 51 0.64 19.83 -14.12
N ARG A 52 -0.08 18.79 -14.56
CA ARG A 52 -0.78 18.78 -15.86
C ARG A 52 -2.11 19.51 -15.78
N ASP A 53 -2.85 19.28 -14.70
CA ASP A 53 -4.25 19.70 -14.58
C ASP A 53 -4.39 21.12 -14.02
N VAL A 54 -3.45 21.55 -13.16
CA VAL A 54 -3.50 22.87 -12.53
C VAL A 54 -2.64 23.86 -13.31
N PRO A 55 -3.24 24.89 -13.94
CA PRO A 55 -2.47 25.88 -14.66
C PRO A 55 -1.53 26.65 -13.72
N PRO A 56 -0.35 27.08 -14.21
CA PRO A 56 0.55 27.88 -13.40
C PRO A 56 -0.15 29.17 -12.97
N HIS A 57 0.04 29.54 -11.72
CA HIS A 57 -0.56 30.75 -11.17
C HIS A 57 0.37 31.91 -11.60
N TYR A 58 -0.13 32.79 -12.47
CA TYR A 58 0.54 34.03 -12.88
C TYR A 58 -0.21 35.23 -12.31
#